data_AF-A0A832GS53-F1
#
_entry.id   AF-A0A832GS53-F1
#
_cell.length_a   1.000
_cell.length_b   1.000
_cell.length_c   1.000
_cell.angle_alpha   90.00
_cell.angle_beta   90.00
_cell.angle_gamma   90.00
#
_symmetry.space_group_name_H-M   'P 1'
#
loop_
_entity.id
_entity.type
_entity.pdbx_description
1 polymer ?
#
loop_
_entity_poly.entity_id
_entity_poly.type
_entity_poly.pdbx_seq_one_letter_code
_entity_poly.pdbx_strand_id
1 'polypeptide(L)'
;MRKKKNTESDNAGELAKYISELILQKKGEDIKILNLKNITSVSDYFVICTATSDVQVKAIADFIITETKKLNQKPWHSEGYSNLSW
;
A
#
# COMPACT_ATOMS: atom_id res chain seq x y z
N MET A 1 10.30 -7.16 34.32
CA MET A 1 11.32 -6.78 33.32
C MET A 1 11.50 -7.91 32.31
N ARG A 2 10.91 -7.81 31.12
CA ARG A 2 11.27 -8.63 29.95
C ARG A 2 11.41 -7.69 28.76
N LYS A 3 12.50 -7.91 28.03
CA LYS A 3 13.25 -6.94 27.23
C LYS A 3 12.40 -6.29 26.11
N LYS A 4 12.54 -4.96 25.98
CA LYS A 4 12.26 -4.22 24.75
C LYS A 4 13.00 -4.93 23.61
N LYS A 5 12.27 -5.48 22.63
CA LYS A 5 12.88 -5.82 21.35
C LYS A 5 13.02 -4.54 20.55
N ASN A 6 14.24 -4.33 20.06
CA ASN A 6 14.69 -3.18 19.33
C ASN A 6 13.76 -2.81 18.17
N THR A 7 13.56 -1.51 18.03
CA THR A 7 13.23 -0.78 16.81
C THR A 7 14.20 -1.15 15.68
N GLU A 8 13.82 -2.13 14.86
CA GLU A 8 14.18 -2.13 13.45
C GLU A 8 13.05 -1.37 12.74
N SER A 9 13.37 -0.28 12.02
CA SER A 9 12.39 0.42 11.20
C SER A 9 11.86 -0.56 10.17
N ASP A 10 10.62 -1.04 10.34
CA ASP A 10 9.98 -1.93 9.39
C ASP A 10 9.63 -1.13 8.14
N ASN A 11 10.60 -0.95 7.24
CA ASN A 11 10.46 -0.14 6.03
C ASN A 11 9.26 -0.59 5.19
N ALA A 12 8.99 -1.89 5.12
CA ALA A 12 7.82 -2.42 4.43
C ALA A 12 6.50 -2.04 5.14
N GLY A 13 6.48 -2.10 6.47
CA GLY A 13 5.32 -1.68 7.27
C GLY A 13 5.08 -0.16 7.24
N GLU A 14 6.15 0.64 7.23
CA GLU A 14 6.09 2.10 7.07
C GLU A 14 5.57 2.46 5.67
N LEU A 15 6.06 1.80 4.62
CA LEU A 15 5.55 1.95 3.26
C LEU A 15 4.07 1.57 3.17
N ALA A 16 3.64 0.46 3.78
CA ALA A 16 2.24 0.04 3.78
C ALA A 16 1.32 1.06 4.46
N LYS A 17 1.76 1.64 5.58
CA LYS A 17 1.03 2.73 6.26
C LYS A 17 0.96 3.98 5.39
N TYR A 18 2.08 4.38 4.79
CA TYR A 18 2.14 5.52 3.91
C TYR A 18 1.19 5.36 2.71
N ILE A 19 1.22 4.21 2.03
CA ILE A 19 0.27 3.91 0.94
C ILE A 19 -1.18 4.01 1.41
N SER A 20 -1.49 3.53 2.62
CA SER A 20 -2.83 3.63 3.20
C SER A 20 -3.28 5.09 3.41
N GLU A 21 -2.37 5.96 3.84
CA GLU A 21 -2.63 7.41 3.95
C GLU A 21 -2.90 8.04 2.59
N LEU A 22 -2.15 7.65 1.55
CA LEU A 22 -2.38 8.13 0.18
C LEU A 22 -3.74 7.70 -0.37
N ILE A 23 -4.14 6.45 -0.11
CA ILE A 23 -5.47 5.94 -0.45
C ILE A 23 -6.55 6.77 0.26
N LEU A 24 -6.37 7.05 1.56
CA LEU A 24 -7.32 7.85 2.34
C LEU A 24 -7.46 9.28 1.80
N GLN A 25 -6.36 9.91 1.35
CA GLN A 25 -6.40 11.24 0.72
C GLN A 25 -7.21 11.26 -0.58
N LYS A 26 -7.31 10.12 -1.27
CA LYS A 26 -8.16 9.92 -2.45
C LYS A 26 -9.54 9.33 -2.12
N LYS A 27 -9.91 9.36 -0.84
CA LYS A 27 -11.21 8.89 -0.33
C LYS A 27 -11.47 7.41 -0.64
N GLY A 28 -10.42 6.59 -0.71
CA GLY A 28 -10.58 5.15 -0.78
C GLY A 28 -11.20 4.61 0.51
N GLU A 29 -12.03 3.59 0.37
CA GLU A 29 -12.81 2.98 1.45
C GLU A 29 -12.25 1.62 1.85
N ASP A 30 -12.71 1.09 2.98
CA ASP A 30 -12.35 -0.22 3.52
C ASP A 30 -10.84 -0.56 3.44
N ILE A 31 -9.99 0.40 3.82
CA ILE A 31 -8.54 0.23 3.75
C ILE A 31 -8.09 -0.80 4.79
N LYS A 32 -7.50 -1.91 4.34
CA LYS A 32 -6.91 -2.95 5.18
C LYS A 32 -5.42 -3.10 4.90
N ILE A 33 -4.63 -3.18 5.97
CA ILE A 33 -3.24 -3.61 5.91
C ILE A 33 -3.17 -5.02 6.49
N LEU A 34 -2.76 -6.00 5.68
CA LEU A 34 -2.59 -7.39 6.07
C LEU A 34 -1.10 -7.68 6.23
N ASN A 35 -0.69 -8.19 7.41
CA ASN A 35 0.70 -8.62 7.65
C ASN A 35 0.86 -10.09 7.25
N LEU A 36 1.78 -10.35 6.33
CA LEU A 36 1.99 -11.65 5.68
C LEU A 36 3.36 -12.27 5.99
N LYS A 37 4.24 -11.59 6.75
CA LYS A 37 5.63 -11.99 7.01
C LYS A 37 5.82 -13.43 7.55
N ASN A 38 4.79 -14.01 8.16
CA ASN A 38 4.82 -15.37 8.70
C ASN A 38 3.85 -16.34 7.98
N ILE A 39 3.30 -15.91 6.85
CA ILE A 39 2.31 -16.67 6.08
C ILE A 39 2.87 -17.05 4.71
N THR A 40 3.56 -16.12 4.04
CA THR A 40 4.15 -16.34 2.72
C THR A 40 5.49 -15.62 2.60
N SER A 41 6.39 -16.15 1.78
CA SER A 41 7.68 -15.53 1.45
C SER A 41 7.59 -14.57 0.25
N VAL A 42 6.41 -14.41 -0.35
CA VAL A 42 6.22 -13.59 -1.57
C VAL A 42 6.12 -12.10 -1.24
N SER A 43 5.40 -11.73 -0.18
CA SER A 43 5.25 -10.34 0.25
C SER A 43 5.15 -10.23 1.77
N ASP A 44 5.59 -9.08 2.31
CA ASP A 44 5.50 -8.77 3.74
C ASP A 44 4.13 -8.24 4.15
N TYR A 45 3.52 -7.42 3.29
CA TYR A 45 2.25 -6.75 3.54
C TYR A 45 1.39 -6.70 2.28
N PHE A 46 0.07 -6.80 2.46
CA PHE A 46 -0.89 -6.31 1.47
C PHE A 46 -1.61 -5.07 2.00
N VAL A 47 -1.85 -4.13 1.09
CA VAL A 47 -2.74 -3.00 1.32
C VAL A 47 -3.89 -3.15 0.34
N ILE A 48 -5.11 -3.28 0.87
CA ILE A 48 -6.34 -3.48 0.09
C ILE A 48 -7.26 -2.30 0.39
N CYS A 49 -7.93 -1.78 -0.63
CA CYS A 49 -8.96 -0.76 -0.47
C CYS A 49 -10.06 -0.94 -1.51
N THR A 50 -11.19 -0.31 -1.25
CA THR A 50 -12.33 -0.22 -2.16
C THR A 50 -12.40 1.18 -2.75
N ALA A 51 -12.64 1.26 -4.06
CA ALA A 51 -12.97 2.49 -4.75
C ALA A 51 -14.41 2.39 -5.30
N THR A 52 -15.09 3.53 -5.37
CA THR A 52 -16.50 3.63 -5.75
C THR A 52 -16.72 3.79 -7.26
N SER A 53 -15.66 4.02 -8.03
CA SER A 53 -15.71 4.14 -9.50
C SER A 53 -14.33 3.94 -10.13
N ASP A 54 -14.30 3.57 -11.41
CA ASP A 54 -13.07 3.41 -12.21
C ASP A 54 -12.19 4.66 -12.22
N VAL A 55 -12.82 5.85 -12.27
CA VAL A 55 -12.12 7.13 -12.20
C VAL A 55 -11.41 7.28 -10.85
N GLN A 56 -12.04 6.83 -9.77
CA GLN A 56 -11.41 6.84 -8.45
C GLN A 56 -10.30 5.79 -8.34
N VAL A 57 -10.49 4.59 -8.89
CA VAL A 57 -9.43 3.55 -8.97
C VAL A 57 -8.18 4.14 -9.63
N LYS A 58 -8.35 4.75 -10.80
CA LYS A 58 -7.25 5.39 -11.53
C LYS A 58 -6.59 6.51 -10.72
N ALA A 59 -7.39 7.37 -10.09
CA ALA A 59 -6.88 8.48 -9.30
C ALA A 59 -6.09 8.02 -8.06
N ILE A 60 -6.51 6.93 -7.42
CA ILE A 60 -5.79 6.30 -6.31
C ILE A 60 -4.47 5.72 -6.81
N ALA A 61 -4.50 4.90 -7.86
CA ALA A 61 -3.31 4.26 -8.43
C ALA A 61 -2.28 5.30 -8.88
N ASP A 62 -2.69 6.30 -9.66
CA ASP A 62 -1.82 7.38 -10.15
C ASP A 62 -1.15 8.15 -9.01
N PHE A 63 -1.92 8.41 -7.95
CA PHE A 63 -1.42 9.16 -6.79
C PHE A 63 -0.40 8.35 -6.00
N ILE A 64 -0.68 7.07 -5.74
CA ILE A 64 0.28 6.17 -5.08
C ILE A 64 1.58 6.09 -5.88
N ILE A 65 1.51 5.87 -7.20
CA ILE A 65 2.68 5.78 -8.06
C ILE A 65 3.50 7.09 -8.02
N THR A 66 2.81 8.23 -8.08
CA THR A 66 3.46 9.55 -8.08
C THR A 66 4.19 9.83 -6.77
N GLU A 67 3.53 9.58 -5.63
CA GLU A 67 4.09 9.88 -4.32
C GLU A 67 5.19 8.90 -3.91
N THR A 68 5.00 7.60 -4.17
CA THR A 68 6.03 6.58 -3.88
C THR A 68 7.29 6.76 -4.73
N LYS A 69 7.15 7.27 -5.96
CA LYS A 69 8.30 7.66 -6.80
C LYS A 69 9.16 8.75 -6.17
N LYS A 70 8.58 9.71 -5.42
CA LYS A 70 9.34 10.75 -4.71
C LYS A 70 10.21 10.16 -3.58
N LEU A 71 9.85 8.99 -3.08
CA LEU A 71 10.59 8.24 -2.07
C LEU A 71 11.56 7.21 -2.66
N ASN A 72 11.78 7.22 -3.99
CA ASN A 72 12.51 6.17 -4.71
C ASN A 72 11.92 4.75 -4.56
N GLN A 73 10.67 4.63 -4.12
CA GLN A 73 9.95 3.35 -3.95
C GLN A 73 9.02 3.10 -5.14
N LYS A 74 9.57 3.04 -6.36
CA LYS A 74 8.77 2.84 -7.58
C LYS A 74 8.11 1.45 -7.56
N PRO A 75 6.86 1.30 -8.05
CA PRO A 75 6.28 -0.02 -8.26
C PRO A 75 7.15 -0.83 -9.24
N TRP A 76 7.47 -2.06 -8.85
CA TRP A 76 8.17 -2.99 -9.74
C TRP A 76 7.31 -3.35 -10.95
N HIS A 77 6.02 -3.59 -10.70
CA HIS A 77 5.02 -3.95 -11.70
C HIS A 77 3.65 -3.36 -11.34
N SER A 78 2.79 -3.18 -12.34
CA SER A 78 1.41 -2.71 -12.18
C SER A 78 0.52 -3.51 -13.13
N GLU A 79 -0.56 -4.07 -12.58
CA GLU A 79 -1.58 -4.84 -13.29
C GLU A 79 -2.96 -4.21 -13.05
N GLY A 80 -3.96 -4.59 -13.85
CA GLY A 80 -5.34 -4.08 -13.69
C GLY A 80 -5.56 -2.63 -14.15
N TYR A 81 -4.51 -1.82 -14.25
CA TYR A 81 -4.57 -0.38 -14.56
C TYR A 81 -5.31 -0.03 -15.86
N SER A 82 -5.27 -0.90 -16.88
CA SER A 82 -5.99 -0.66 -18.15
C SER A 82 -7.50 -0.82 -18.02
N ASN A 83 -7.95 -1.73 -17.15
CA ASN A 83 -9.36 -2.13 -17.04
C ASN A 83 -10.03 -1.51 -15.81
N LEU A 84 -9.26 -0.98 -14.85
CA LEU A 84 -9.72 -0.25 -13.66
C LEU A 84 -10.75 -0.99 -12.80
N SER A 85 -10.81 -2.32 -12.92
CA SER A 85 -11.73 -3.19 -12.20
C SER A 85 -11.17 -3.69 -10.87
N TRP A 86 -9.89 -3.44 -10.62
CA TRP A 86 -9.16 -3.78 -9.39
C TRP A 86 -7.86 -2.98 -9.29
#